data_AF-A0AAV6HSY4-F1
#
_entry.id   AF-A0AAV6HSY4-F1
#
_cell.length_a   1.000
_cell.length_b   1.000
_cell.length_c   1.000
_cell.angle_alpha   90.00
_cell.angle_beta   90.00
_cell.angle_gamma   90.00
#
_symmetry.space_group_name_H-M   'P 1'
#
loop_
_entity.id
_entity.type
_entity.pdbx_description
1 polymer ?
#
loop_
_entity_poly.entity_id
_entity_poly.type
_entity_poly.pdbx_seq_one_letter_code
_entity_poly.pdbx_strand_id
1 'polypeptide(L)'
;MITNPIHRRKAHLIPELPSSLREALESYICELQKLGMTLLGMIGKALNIGKGEMEELFEDGLQSVRMTYYPPCPQPEKVMGRKAHTDAAGVTIILQINGVQGLQVKRDGIWIPVNVLPDAFVVNVGDVLEVR
;
A
#
# COMPACT_ATOMS: atom_id res chain seq x y z
N MET A 1 5.41 -8.84 -2.84
CA MET A 1 4.93 -9.89 -3.75
C MET A 1 4.13 -9.21 -4.85
N ILE A 2 4.49 -9.40 -6.13
CA ILE A 2 3.70 -8.87 -7.25
C ILE A 2 2.40 -9.67 -7.32
N THR A 3 1.27 -8.97 -7.39
CA THR A 3 -0.08 -9.54 -7.41
C THR A 3 -0.86 -9.18 -8.67
N ASN A 4 -0.49 -8.13 -9.38
CA ASN A 4 -1.04 -7.85 -10.70
C ASN A 4 0.04 -7.18 -11.60
N PRO A 5 0.09 -7.47 -12.91
CA PRO A 5 -0.72 -8.46 -13.65
C PRO A 5 -0.43 -9.92 -13.26
N ILE A 6 -1.43 -10.82 -13.42
CA ILE A 6 -1.33 -12.25 -13.01
C ILE A 6 -0.09 -12.95 -13.59
N HIS A 7 0.26 -12.68 -14.85
CA HIS A 7 1.41 -13.30 -15.51
C HIS A 7 2.77 -12.92 -14.88
N ARG A 8 2.82 -11.87 -14.04
CA ARG A 8 4.02 -11.47 -13.28
C ARG A 8 4.04 -12.04 -11.86
N ARG A 9 3.00 -12.77 -11.43
CA ARG A 9 3.00 -13.47 -10.14
C ARG A 9 4.01 -14.62 -10.18
N LYS A 10 4.71 -14.83 -9.07
CA LYS A 10 5.48 -16.07 -8.88
C LYS A 10 4.50 -17.20 -8.59
N ALA A 11 4.35 -18.13 -9.53
CA ALA A 11 3.30 -19.15 -9.52
C ALA A 11 3.28 -20.05 -8.26
N HIS A 12 4.42 -20.26 -7.59
CA HIS A 12 4.51 -21.12 -6.41
C HIS A 12 4.13 -20.42 -5.09
N LEU A 13 4.24 -19.08 -4.99
CA LEU A 13 4.13 -18.39 -3.70
C LEU A 13 2.73 -18.45 -3.08
N ILE A 14 1.69 -18.16 -3.87
CA ILE A 14 0.32 -18.09 -3.37
C ILE A 14 -0.25 -19.51 -3.08
N PRO A 15 -0.04 -20.52 -3.94
CA PRO A 15 -0.50 -21.89 -3.66
C PRO A 15 0.10 -22.54 -2.41
N GLU A 16 1.31 -22.14 -2.00
CA GLU A 16 1.99 -22.65 -0.79
C GLU A 16 1.46 -22.03 0.52
N LEU A 17 0.62 -20.98 0.45
CA LEU A 17 0.02 -20.39 1.64
C LEU A 17 -1.08 -21.30 2.22
N PRO A 18 -1.31 -21.26 3.55
CA PRO A 18 -2.48 -21.90 4.17
C PRO A 18 -3.76 -21.50 3.44
N SER A 19 -4.68 -22.45 3.23
CA SER A 19 -5.89 -22.25 2.41
C SER A 19 -6.70 -21.02 2.83
N SER A 20 -6.91 -20.84 4.14
CA SER A 20 -7.63 -19.69 4.69
C SER A 20 -6.95 -18.36 4.39
N LEU A 21 -5.61 -18.30 4.49
CA LEU A 21 -4.85 -17.10 4.15
C LEU A 21 -4.87 -16.85 2.65
N ARG A 22 -4.73 -17.90 1.84
CA ARG A 22 -4.73 -17.81 0.38
C ARG A 22 -6.04 -17.21 -0.13
N GLU A 23 -7.17 -17.74 0.31
CA GLU A 23 -8.50 -17.28 -0.10
C GLU A 23 -8.76 -15.84 0.34
N ALA A 24 -8.45 -15.51 1.60
CA ALA A 24 -8.57 -14.14 2.10
C ALA A 24 -7.67 -13.17 1.35
N LEU A 25 -6.42 -13.56 1.06
CA LEU A 25 -5.45 -12.74 0.37
C LEU A 25 -5.84 -12.48 -1.08
N GLU A 26 -6.33 -13.49 -1.81
CA GLU A 26 -6.82 -13.30 -3.18
C GLU A 26 -8.02 -12.33 -3.24
N SER A 27 -8.97 -12.48 -2.31
CA SER A 27 -10.08 -11.54 -2.19
C SER A 27 -9.59 -10.12 -1.87
N TYR A 28 -8.69 -10.00 -0.88
CA TYR A 28 -8.12 -8.72 -0.47
C TYR A 28 -7.34 -8.03 -1.60
N ILE A 29 -6.56 -8.77 -2.39
CA ILE A 29 -5.82 -8.27 -3.56
C ILE A 29 -6.79 -7.65 -4.58
N CYS A 30 -7.88 -8.36 -4.90
CA CYS A 30 -8.90 -7.90 -5.84
C CYS A 30 -9.61 -6.63 -5.35
N GLU A 31 -10.02 -6.60 -4.08
CA GLU A 31 -10.69 -5.42 -3.50
C GLU A 31 -9.77 -4.21 -3.41
N LEU A 32 -8.49 -4.40 -3.04
CA LEU A 32 -7.51 -3.32 -3.04
C LEU A 32 -7.21 -2.79 -4.45
N GLN A 33 -7.28 -3.62 -5.49
CA GLN A 33 -7.12 -3.15 -6.85
C GLN A 33 -8.27 -2.20 -7.24
N LYS A 34 -9.51 -2.60 -6.95
CA LYS A 34 -10.71 -1.77 -7.19
C LYS A 34 -10.64 -0.46 -6.42
N LEU A 35 -10.25 -0.52 -5.14
CA LEU A 35 -10.08 0.65 -4.29
C LEU A 35 -8.97 1.57 -4.82
N GLY A 36 -7.83 1.02 -5.22
CA GLY A 36 -6.73 1.78 -5.82
C GLY A 36 -7.15 2.55 -7.07
N MET A 37 -7.83 1.88 -8.01
CA MET A 37 -8.35 2.54 -9.22
C MET A 37 -9.42 3.60 -8.91
N THR A 38 -10.27 3.35 -7.90
CA THR A 38 -11.25 4.34 -7.45
C THR A 38 -10.58 5.59 -6.91
N LEU A 39 -9.56 5.44 -6.07
CA LEU A 39 -8.79 6.55 -5.51
C LEU A 39 -8.07 7.34 -6.61
N LEU A 40 -7.44 6.66 -7.56
CA LEU A 40 -6.78 7.28 -8.71
C LEU A 40 -7.78 8.09 -9.56
N GLY A 41 -8.96 7.54 -9.86
CA GLY A 41 -10.01 8.26 -10.57
C GLY A 41 -10.51 9.51 -9.81
N MET A 42 -10.61 9.42 -8.48
CA MET A 42 -10.98 10.58 -7.64
C MET A 42 -9.88 11.66 -7.63
N ILE A 43 -8.61 11.26 -7.55
CA ILE A 43 -7.47 12.18 -7.62
C ILE A 43 -7.45 12.88 -8.98
N GLY A 44 -7.60 12.15 -10.09
CA GLY A 44 -7.67 12.74 -11.43
C GLY A 44 -8.80 13.74 -11.57
N LYS A 45 -10.01 13.38 -11.09
CA LYS A 45 -11.15 14.29 -11.09
C LYS A 45 -10.87 15.58 -10.31
N ALA A 46 -10.22 15.49 -9.14
CA ALA A 46 -9.85 16.66 -8.34
C ALA A 46 -8.81 17.56 -9.05
N LEU A 47 -7.98 16.97 -9.92
CA LEU A 47 -7.00 17.66 -10.74
C LEU A 47 -7.52 18.07 -12.13
N ASN A 48 -8.82 17.87 -12.42
CA ASN A 48 -9.44 18.07 -13.74
C ASN A 48 -8.82 17.22 -14.87
N ILE A 49 -8.26 16.07 -14.54
CA ILE A 49 -7.79 15.05 -15.49
C ILE A 49 -8.97 14.15 -15.84
N GLY A 50 -9.09 13.80 -17.12
CA GLY A 50 -10.15 12.92 -17.59
C GLY A 50 -10.07 11.54 -16.91
N LYS A 51 -11.21 10.93 -16.60
CA LYS A 51 -11.25 9.58 -16.01
C LYS A 51 -10.50 8.56 -16.89
N GLY A 52 -10.70 8.64 -18.21
CA GLY A 52 -10.01 7.76 -19.18
C GLY A 52 -8.49 7.96 -19.19
N GLU A 53 -8.01 9.19 -19.01
CA GLU A 53 -6.56 9.48 -18.96
C GLU A 53 -5.93 8.88 -17.71
N MET A 54 -6.59 8.98 -16.54
CA MET A 54 -6.11 8.31 -15.33
C MET A 54 -6.17 6.80 -15.43
N GLU A 55 -7.20 6.24 -16.08
CA GLU A 55 -7.29 4.80 -16.30
C GLU A 55 -6.15 4.33 -17.20
N GLU A 56 -5.90 5.01 -18.32
CA GLU A 56 -4.80 4.70 -19.26
C GLU A 56 -3.42 4.76 -18.57
N LEU A 57 -3.17 5.78 -17.73
CA LEU A 57 -1.91 5.91 -16.99
C LEU A 57 -1.62 4.72 -16.04
N PHE A 58 -2.65 4.02 -15.58
CA PHE A 58 -2.54 2.94 -14.59
C PHE A 58 -3.08 1.60 -15.07
N GLU A 59 -3.51 1.47 -16.34
CA GLU A 59 -4.15 0.28 -16.90
C GLU A 59 -3.22 -0.94 -16.85
N ASP A 60 -1.96 -0.75 -17.23
CA ASP A 60 -0.88 -1.75 -17.13
C ASP A 60 -0.11 -1.68 -15.79
N GLY A 61 -0.72 -1.05 -14.79
CA GLY A 61 -0.13 -0.80 -13.49
C GLY A 61 0.27 -2.09 -12.75
N LEU A 62 1.41 -2.02 -12.06
CA LEU A 62 1.85 -3.12 -11.21
C LEU A 62 1.23 -2.98 -9.82
N GLN A 63 0.53 -4.02 -9.38
CA GLN A 63 0.11 -4.15 -7.98
C GLN A 63 1.07 -5.07 -7.25
N SER A 64 1.44 -4.68 -6.03
CA SER A 64 2.20 -5.55 -5.14
C SER A 64 1.73 -5.43 -3.70
N VAL A 65 1.83 -6.54 -2.97
CA VAL A 65 1.53 -6.63 -1.54
C VAL A 65 2.80 -6.88 -0.75
N ARG A 66 2.98 -6.16 0.35
CA ARG A 66 4.04 -6.37 1.34
C ARG A 66 3.43 -6.60 2.71
N MET A 67 3.53 -7.83 3.22
CA MET A 67 3.22 -8.15 4.61
C MET A 67 4.48 -7.92 5.45
N THR A 68 4.39 -7.13 6.52
CA THR A 68 5.54 -6.81 7.38
C THR A 68 5.21 -7.15 8.82
N TYR A 69 6.10 -7.88 9.48
CA TYR A 69 6.02 -8.21 10.89
C TYR A 69 7.15 -7.51 11.64
N TYR A 70 6.79 -6.75 12.68
CA TYR A 70 7.75 -6.03 13.53
C TYR A 70 7.78 -6.70 14.91
N PRO A 71 8.79 -7.52 15.22
CA PRO A 71 8.91 -8.16 16.53
C PRO A 71 9.20 -7.11 17.63
N PRO A 72 8.87 -7.39 18.90
CA PRO A 72 9.32 -6.59 20.03
C PRO A 72 10.85 -6.42 20.01
N CYS A 73 11.32 -5.21 20.26
CA CYS A 73 12.74 -4.88 20.31
C CYS A 73 13.13 -4.43 21.72
N PRO A 74 14.19 -4.99 22.33
CA PRO A 74 14.65 -4.57 23.66
C PRO A 74 15.37 -3.21 23.66
N GLN A 75 15.80 -2.72 22.49
CA GLN A 75 16.49 -1.43 22.33
C GLN A 75 15.88 -0.64 21.16
N PRO A 76 14.57 -0.29 21.22
CA PRO A 76 13.85 0.34 20.12
C PRO A 76 14.42 1.71 19.74
N GLU A 77 15.14 2.38 20.63
CA GLU A 77 15.81 3.66 20.38
C GLU A 77 17.03 3.55 19.46
N LYS A 78 17.56 2.34 19.25
CA LYS A 78 18.78 2.10 18.43
C LYS A 78 18.47 1.57 17.03
N VAL A 79 17.22 1.18 16.76
CA VAL A 79 16.83 0.54 15.51
C VAL A 79 15.52 1.13 14.99
N MET A 80 15.27 0.95 13.69
CA MET A 80 13.98 1.27 13.08
C MET A 80 13.38 -0.01 12.51
N GLY A 81 12.08 -0.22 12.73
CA GLY A 81 11.36 -1.34 12.08
C GLY A 81 11.43 -1.23 10.55
N ARG A 82 11.25 -0.01 10.01
CA ARG A 82 11.50 0.33 8.61
C ARG A 82 12.16 1.69 8.55
N LYS A 83 13.24 1.82 7.77
CA LYS A 83 13.94 3.10 7.57
C LYS A 83 13.02 4.12 6.89
N ALA A 84 13.28 5.39 7.13
CA ALA A 84 12.64 6.50 6.40
C ALA A 84 12.79 6.32 4.88
N HIS A 85 11.71 6.51 4.15
CA HIS A 85 11.64 6.41 2.68
C HIS A 85 10.37 7.12 2.19
N THR A 86 10.32 7.38 0.89
CA THR A 86 9.09 7.62 0.13
C THR A 86 8.72 6.34 -0.63
N ASP A 87 7.45 6.19 -0.98
CA ASP A 87 6.99 5.02 -1.73
C ASP A 87 7.13 5.28 -3.23
N ALA A 88 7.83 4.40 -3.94
CA ALA A 88 7.96 4.48 -5.40
C ALA A 88 6.68 4.10 -6.18
N ALA A 89 5.55 3.86 -5.49
CA ALA A 89 4.27 3.51 -6.11
C ALA A 89 3.50 4.77 -6.56
N GLY A 90 2.36 4.60 -7.23
CA GLY A 90 1.41 5.71 -7.42
C GLY A 90 0.65 5.99 -6.12
N VAL A 91 -0.04 4.97 -5.60
CA VAL A 91 -0.76 5.02 -4.32
C VAL A 91 -0.42 3.77 -3.51
N THR A 92 -0.19 3.95 -2.20
CA THR A 92 -0.07 2.86 -1.24
C THR A 92 -1.31 2.83 -0.35
N ILE A 93 -1.85 1.64 -0.11
CA ILE A 93 -2.97 1.38 0.83
C ILE A 93 -2.46 0.46 1.94
N ILE A 94 -2.51 0.94 3.18
CA ILE A 94 -1.94 0.26 4.36
C ILE A 94 -3.07 -0.14 5.31
N LEU A 95 -3.09 -1.44 5.64
CA LEU A 95 -3.88 -1.98 6.74
C LEU A 95 -2.98 -2.21 7.95
N GLN A 96 -3.32 -1.61 9.09
CA GLN A 96 -2.68 -1.95 10.36
C GLN A 96 -3.45 -3.11 11.01
N ILE A 97 -2.84 -4.29 11.05
CA ILE A 97 -3.52 -5.53 11.46
C ILE A 97 -3.88 -5.54 12.96
N ASN A 98 -3.11 -4.83 13.78
CA ASN A 98 -3.31 -4.80 15.22
C ASN A 98 -3.24 -3.36 15.77
N GLY A 99 -3.55 -3.18 17.05
CA GLY A 99 -3.53 -1.87 17.70
C GLY A 99 -2.14 -1.32 18.04
N VAL A 100 -1.05 -1.94 17.57
CA VAL A 100 0.32 -1.51 17.91
C VAL A 100 0.72 -0.34 17.00
N GLN A 101 0.96 0.82 17.60
CA GLN A 101 1.41 2.01 16.89
C GLN A 101 2.86 1.87 16.41
N GLY A 102 3.19 2.53 15.30
CA GLY A 102 4.56 2.55 14.77
C GLY A 102 4.73 3.29 13.45
N LEU A 103 3.65 3.49 12.68
CA LEU A 103 3.70 4.32 11.48
C LEU A 103 3.86 5.80 11.84
N GLN A 104 4.85 6.44 11.22
CA GLN A 104 5.07 7.87 11.32
C GLN A 104 5.26 8.46 9.92
N VAL A 105 4.81 9.70 9.73
CA VAL A 105 5.03 10.49 8.52
C VAL A 105 5.87 11.71 8.85
N LYS A 106 6.70 12.16 7.92
CA LYS A 106 7.52 13.36 8.11
C LYS A 106 6.84 14.56 7.46
N ARG A 107 6.59 15.61 8.22
CA ARG A 107 6.02 16.87 7.75
C ARG A 107 6.82 18.03 8.34
N ASP A 108 7.27 18.94 7.49
CA ASP A 108 8.03 20.13 7.90
C ASP A 108 9.25 19.79 8.77
N GLY A 109 9.94 18.70 8.44
CA GLY A 109 11.10 18.21 9.19
C GLY A 109 10.77 17.36 10.43
N ILE A 110 9.51 17.31 10.86
CA ILE A 110 9.06 16.69 12.10
C ILE A 110 8.38 15.34 11.81
N TRP A 111 8.67 14.32 12.62
CA TRP A 111 7.98 13.03 12.57
C TRP A 111 6.67 13.09 13.35
N ILE A 112 5.58 12.76 12.68
CA ILE A 112 4.22 12.77 13.21
C ILE A 112 3.70 11.33 13.25
N PRO A 113 3.24 10.81 14.40
CA PRO A 113 2.61 9.50 14.47
C PRO A 113 1.28 9.48 13.73
N VAL A 114 1.01 8.39 13.01
CA VAL A 114 -0.27 8.17 12.34
C VAL A 114 -1.19 7.39 13.26
N ASN A 115 -2.26 8.05 13.73
CA ASN A 115 -3.32 7.39 14.48
C ASN A 115 -4.33 6.77 13.50
N VAL A 116 -4.25 5.46 13.32
CA VAL A 116 -5.16 4.70 12.44
C VAL A 116 -6.49 4.48 13.17
N LEU A 117 -7.58 4.91 12.55
CA LEU A 117 -8.93 4.68 13.06
C LEU A 117 -9.30 3.19 12.94
N PRO A 118 -10.18 2.66 13.83
CA PRO A 118 -10.78 1.36 13.63
C PRO A 118 -11.41 1.25 12.23
N ASP A 119 -11.26 0.09 11.59
CA ASP A 119 -11.81 -0.23 10.27
C ASP A 119 -11.39 0.71 9.12
N ALA A 120 -10.28 1.44 9.29
CA ALA A 120 -9.74 2.35 8.29
C ALA A 120 -8.44 1.84 7.65
N PHE A 121 -8.27 2.16 6.37
CA PHE A 121 -6.97 2.11 5.71
C PHE A 121 -6.25 3.46 5.82
N VAL A 122 -4.92 3.42 5.90
CA VAL A 122 -4.09 4.60 5.63
C VAL A 122 -3.74 4.58 4.15
N VAL A 123 -3.92 5.72 3.49
CA VAL A 123 -3.58 5.90 2.07
C VAL A 123 -2.52 6.99 1.96
N ASN A 124 -1.47 6.74 1.17
CA ASN A 124 -0.50 7.78 0.81
C ASN A 124 -0.22 7.79 -0.69
N VAL A 125 0.11 8.98 -1.18
CA VAL A 125 0.65 9.21 -2.52
C VAL A 125 2.11 8.77 -2.52
N GLY A 126 2.55 8.20 -3.64
CA GLY A 126 3.95 7.88 -3.88
C GLY A 126 4.54 8.65 -5.04
N ASP A 127 5.83 8.43 -5.27
CA ASP A 127 6.69 9.23 -6.14
C ASP A 127 6.21 9.25 -7.60
N VAL A 128 5.53 8.18 -8.07
CA VAL A 128 4.99 8.09 -9.44
C VAL A 128 3.87 9.10 -9.66
N LEU A 129 3.09 9.44 -8.63
CA LEU A 129 2.04 10.46 -8.73
C LEU A 129 2.56 11.88 -8.43
N GLU A 130 3.65 12.02 -7.66
CA GLU A 130 4.16 13.33 -7.25
C GLU A 130 4.79 14.13 -8.41
N VAL A 131 5.23 13.46 -9.50
CA VAL A 131 5.99 13.98 -10.66
C VAL A 131 6.35 15.48 -10.55
N ARG A 132 7.59 15.75 -10.12
CA ARG A 132 8.16 17.09 -10.00
C ARG A 132 8.64 17.65 -11.33
#